data_AF-A0A1F8X896-F1
#
_entry.id   AF-A0A1F8X896-F1
#
_cell.length_a   1.000
_cell.length_b   1.000
_cell.length_c   1.000
_cell.angle_alpha   90.00
_cell.angle_beta   90.00
_cell.angle_gamma   90.00
#
_symmetry.space_group_name_H-M   'P 1'
#
loop_
_entity.id
_entity.type
_entity.pdbx_description
1 polymer ?
#
loop_
_entity_poly.entity_id
_entity_poly.type
_entity_poly.pdbx_seq_one_letter_code
_entity_poly.pdbx_strand_id
1 'polypeptide(L)' 'MGNIKAGDDMFFTATMAEVLEGQGHYEDALMIYKILADTSPWDQSLIFRIERLKGLAERGRKKPRQDAN' A
#
# COMPACT_ATOMS: atom_id res chain seq x y z
N MET A 1 -8.00 24.21 -11.62
CA MET A 1 -7.37 24.50 -10.31
C MET A 1 -6.62 23.26 -9.86
N GLY A 2 -5.29 23.24 -10.02
CA GLY A 2 -4.43 22.19 -9.48
C GLY A 2 -4.10 22.49 -8.03
N ASN A 3 -4.73 21.78 -7.10
CA ASN A 3 -4.39 21.84 -5.68
C ASN A 3 -3.52 20.63 -5.33
N ILE A 4 -2.27 20.68 -5.77
CA ILE A 4 -1.22 19.77 -5.29
C ILE A 4 -0.75 20.35 -3.95
N LYS A 5 -1.40 19.94 -2.86
CA LYS A 5 -0.84 20.07 -1.51
C LYS A 5 0.20 18.96 -1.38
N ALA A 6 1.39 19.24 -1.88
CA ALA A 6 2.59 18.51 -1.51
C ALA A 6 2.82 18.69 -0.01
N GLY A 7 2.49 17.66 0.77
CA GLY A 7 3.33 17.31 1.91
C GLY A 7 4.52 16.54 1.32
N ASP A 8 5.68 17.18 1.35
CA ASP A 8 6.98 16.85 0.74
C ASP A 8 7.29 15.37 0.42
N ASP A 9 7.73 15.17 -0.83
CA ASP A 9 8.66 14.13 -1.33
C ASP A 9 8.27 12.64 -1.33
N MET A 10 6.98 12.29 -1.29
CA MET A 10 6.55 10.94 -1.71
C MET A 10 5.55 11.01 -2.84
N PHE A 11 6.03 10.81 -4.07
CA PHE A 11 5.16 10.43 -5.18
C PHE A 11 4.54 9.06 -4.85
N PHE A 12 3.31 9.09 -4.33
CA PHE A 12 2.47 7.92 -4.16
C PHE A 12 2.18 7.33 -5.53
N THR A 13 2.94 6.31 -5.89
CA THR A 13 2.88 5.63 -7.19
C THR A 13 2.63 4.16 -6.97
N ALA A 14 1.99 3.51 -7.94
CA ALA A 14 1.78 2.07 -7.90
C ALA A 14 3.12 1.33 -7.73
N THR A 15 4.19 1.84 -8.36
CA THR A 15 5.55 1.29 -8.25
C THR A 15 6.09 1.31 -6.82
N MET A 16 5.89 2.40 -6.06
CA MET A 16 6.33 2.45 -4.66
C MET A 16 5.57 1.43 -3.80
N ALA A 17 4.27 1.28 -4.05
CA ALA A 17 3.45 0.30 -3.36
C ALA A 17 3.91 -1.14 -3.69
N GLU A 18 4.26 -1.44 -4.95
CA GLU A 18 4.81 -2.73 -5.36
C GLU A 18 6.14 -3.07 -4.67
N VAL A 19 7.03 -2.08 -4.53
CA VAL A 19 8.30 -2.26 -3.80
C VAL A 19 8.05 -2.59 -2.34
N LEU A 20 7.15 -1.86 -1.68
CA LEU A 20 6.78 -2.11 -0.28
C LEU A 20 6.12 -3.48 -0.11
N GLU A 21 5.26 -3.91 -1.04
CA GLU A 21 4.72 -5.28 -1.04
C GLU A 21 5.82 -6.34 -1.10
N GLY A 22 6.80 -6.16 -1.99
CA GLY A 22 7.92 -7.10 -2.14
C GLY A 22 8.81 -7.18 -0.90
N GLN A 23 8.93 -6.08 -0.15
CA GLN A 23 9.66 -6.02 1.11
C GLN A 23 8.83 -6.53 2.32
N GLY A 24 7.55 -6.84 2.12
CA GLY A 24 6.63 -7.27 3.19
C GLY A 24 6.02 -6.13 4.00
N HIS A 25 6.23 -4.87 3.57
CA HIS A 25 5.61 -3.67 4.14
C HIS A 25 4.17 -3.50 3.63
N TYR A 26 3.32 -4.48 3.94
CA TYR A 26 1.95 -4.53 3.43
C TYR A 26 1.06 -3.39 3.95
N GLU A 27 1.30 -2.89 5.16
CA GLU A 27 0.54 -1.76 5.74
C GLU A 27 0.84 -0.45 5.00
N ASP A 28 2.12 -0.19 4.72
CA ASP A 28 2.55 1.00 3.98
C ASP A 28 2.06 0.93 2.53
N ALA A 29 2.22 -0.22 1.86
CA ALA A 29 1.70 -0.43 0.51
C ALA A 29 0.18 -0.21 0.44
N LEU A 30 -0.58 -0.71 1.43
CA LEU A 30 -2.02 -0.53 1.53
C LEU A 30 -2.40 0.96 1.61
N MET A 31 -1.64 1.77 2.36
CA MET A 31 -1.88 3.21 2.46
C MET A 31 -1.71 3.89 1.10
N ILE A 32 -0.66 3.56 0.36
CA ILE A 32 -0.40 4.11 -0.98
C ILE A 32 -1.53 3.75 -1.95
N TYR A 33 -1.93 2.48 -2.00
CA TYR A 33 -3.03 2.07 -2.90
C TYR A 33 -4.36 2.74 -2.54
N LYS A 34 -4.64 3.00 -1.26
CA LYS A 34 -5.84 3.75 -0.86
C LYS A 34 -5.81 5.20 -1.37
N ILE A 35 -4.67 5.88 -1.27
CA ILE A 35 -4.50 7.24 -1.79
C ILE A 35 -4.67 7.25 -3.32
N LEU A 36 -4.07 6.27 -4.01
CA LEU A 36 -4.24 6.11 -5.45
C LEU A 36 -5.69 5.80 -5.84
N ALA A 37 -6.39 4.96 -5.08
CA ALA A 37 -7.79 4.63 -5.36
C ALA A 37 -8.72 5.82 -5.10
N ASP A 38 -8.42 6.67 -4.12
CA ASP A 38 -9.17 7.91 -3.85
C ASP A 38 -9.01 8.91 -5.01
N THR A 39 -7.81 9.00 -5.58
CA THR A 39 -7.53 9.88 -6.73
C THR A 39 -7.98 9.31 -8.08
N SER A 40 -8.05 7.98 -8.21
CA SER A 40 -8.45 7.26 -9.43
C SER A 40 -9.48 6.15 -9.12
N PRO A 41 -10.71 6.51 -8.70
CA PRO A 41 -11.72 5.55 -8.26
C PRO A 41 -12.24 4.62 -9.36
N TRP A 42 -11.96 4.93 -10.63
CA TRP A 42 -12.28 4.07 -11.78
C TRP A 42 -11.30 2.92 -11.96
N ASP A 43 -10.12 2.97 -11.33
CA ASP A 43 -9.12 1.91 -11.45
C ASP A 43 -9.42 0.76 -10.49
N GLN A 44 -10.18 -0.21 -11.00
CA GLN A 44 -10.53 -1.42 -10.25
C GLN A 44 -9.31 -2.27 -9.86
N SER A 45 -8.17 -2.11 -10.55
CA SER A 45 -6.93 -2.81 -10.20
C SER A 45 -6.44 -2.41 -8.82
N LEU A 46 -6.56 -1.12 -8.47
CA LEU A 46 -6.18 -0.61 -7.15
C LEU A 46 -7.06 -1.20 -6.04
N ILE A 47 -8.37 -1.30 -6.28
CA ILE A 47 -9.31 -1.91 -5.32
C ILE A 47 -8.96 -3.37 -5.08
N PHE A 48 -8.68 -4.14 -6.14
CA PHE A 48 -8.26 -5.53 -6.01
C PHE A 48 -6.97 -5.68 -5.20
N ARG A 49 -5.97 -4.81 -5.44
CA ARG A 49 -4.71 -4.83 -4.69
C ARG A 49 -4.91 -4.48 -3.22
N ILE A 50 -5.77 -3.51 -2.88
CA ILE A 50 -6.12 -3.17 -1.49
C ILE A 50 -6.69 -4.39 -0.76
N GLU A 51 -7.65 -5.09 -1.36
CA GLU A 51 -8.28 -6.26 -0.75
C GLU A 51 -7.28 -7.41 -0.57
N ARG A 52 -6.43 -7.68 -1.57
CA ARG A 52 -5.35 -8.65 -1.47
C ARG A 52 -4.39 -8.31 -0.32
N LEU A 53 -4.03 -7.04 -0.20
CA LEU A 53 -3.08 -6.57 0.81
C LEU A 53 -3.63 -6.60 2.22
N LYS A 54 -4.93 -6.33 2.42
CA LYS A 54 -5.57 -6.52 3.73
C LYS A 54 -5.36 -7.95 4.24
N GLY A 55 -5.61 -8.95 3.39
CA GLY A 55 -5.41 -10.35 3.74
C GLY A 55 -3.94 -10.70 4.05
N LEU A 56 -2.98 -10.07 3.37
CA LEU A 56 -1.55 -10.25 3.63
C LEU A 56 -1.08 -9.54 4.90
N ALA A 57 -1.56 -8.32 5.15
CA ALA A 57 -1.26 -7.56 6.37
C ALA A 57 -1.80 -8.29 7.61
N GLU A 58 -3.02 -8.83 7.55
CA GLU A 58 -3.60 -9.63 8.64
C GLU A 58 -2.83 -10.93 8.88
N ARG A 59 -2.35 -11.58 7.81
CA ARG A 59 -1.52 -12.79 7.91
C ARG A 59 -0.11 -12.50 8.43
N GLY A 60 0.50 -11.40 8.01
CA GLY A 60 1.82 -10.94 8.48
C GLY A 60 1.79 -10.56 9.96
N ARG A 61 0.71 -9.93 10.42
CA ARG A 61 0.51 -9.58 11.84
C ARG A 61 0.32 -10.80 12.74
N LYS A 62 -0.12 -11.93 12.19
CA LYS A 62 -0.27 -13.21 12.89
C LYS A 62 1.00 -14.07 12.93
N LYS A 63 2.08 -13.68 12.25
CA LYS A 63 3.37 -14.37 12.40
C LYS A 63 4.09 -13.75 13.59
N PRO A 64 4.13 -14.39 14.78
CA PRO A 64 5.09 -13.97 15.79
C PRO A 64 6.47 -14.05 15.13
N ARG A 65 7.30 -13.03 15.36
CA ARG A 65 8.75 -13.15 15.18
C ARG A 65 9.21 -14.23 16.16
N GLN A 66 9.03 -15.49 15.79
CA GLN A 66 9.79 -16.60 16.34
C GLN A 66 11.00 -16.76 15.43
N ASP A 67 12.12 -16.99 16.08
CA ASP A 67 13.43 -17.30 15.52
C ASP A 67 14.28 -16.09 15.12
N ALA A 68 14.88 -15.49 16.14
CA ALA A 68 16.32 -15.29 16.13
C ALA A 68 16.88 -15.95 17.40
N ASN A 69 17.37 -17.18 17.24
CA ASN A 69 18.18 -17.93 18.18
C ASN A 69 19.63 -17.43 18.14
#